data_AF-A0A932LSK5-F1
#
_entry.id   AF-A0A932LSK5-F1
#
_cell.length_a   1.000
_cell.length_b   1.000
_cell.length_c   1.000
_cell.angle_alpha   90.00
_cell.angle_beta   90.00
_cell.angle_gamma   90.00
#
_symmetry.space_group_name_H-M   'P 1'
#
loop_
_entity.id
_entity.type
_entity.pdbx_description
1 polymer ?
#
loop_
_entity_poly.entity_id
_entity_poly.type
_entity_poly.pdbx_seq_one_letter_code
_entity_poly.pdbx_strand_id
1 'polypeptide(L)'
;MGHRAALPAQPASPVREGPVFLASPADQKVRAGESATFTCLATGPGSLAYQWYRNNVPIQGAQSQHYRVEAASLEEDGAQFRVTATSGHQVAWSLPATLSVRIWLAQVAIDALQAQLPEGPAILPGQRLPLVISAVQPAGPVLVTEGRGKGQVGWDNFTFQATGIQVDASGNVSLPEDPRSSDGMLPHLRAELVGRRDLAAELDVPVRYDGVFLSDHSGDPGAPGGNGLDGMSGFPGSPGSCDPNHLQAGGNGSDGWPGGTGWDGGPGAAGPGLQVWVGLRSGAHPLLQVKVVSPSRTQFFLVDPQGGSLLLRADGGRGGTGGRGGRGGAGGSGGSGCPDGANGFAGSDGSSGLDGRGGQGGSITVRVDPAARPYLSALRFSNKGGWPAGEDGPPVAILAETVDPLW
;
A
#
# COMPACT_ATOMS: atom_id res chain seq x y z
N MET A 1 24.32 -71.33 -24.16
CA MET A 1 23.00 -70.75 -23.85
C MET A 1 23.00 -70.32 -22.40
N GLY A 2 22.88 -69.02 -22.15
CA GLY A 2 22.85 -68.44 -20.81
C GLY A 2 22.29 -67.03 -20.92
N HIS A 3 20.97 -66.92 -20.86
CA HIS A 3 20.26 -65.64 -20.95
C HIS A 3 20.55 -64.81 -19.69
N ARG A 4 21.35 -63.74 -19.81
CA ARG A 4 21.38 -62.68 -18.79
C ARG A 4 20.10 -61.89 -18.97
N ALA A 5 19.12 -62.18 -18.12
CA ALA A 5 17.92 -61.35 -18.00
C ALA A 5 18.33 -59.95 -17.53
N ALA A 6 17.91 -58.93 -18.28
CA ALA A 6 17.98 -57.55 -17.83
C ALA A 6 17.05 -57.38 -16.62
N LEU A 7 17.57 -56.78 -15.54
CA LEU A 7 16.75 -56.35 -14.40
C LEU A 7 15.71 -55.33 -14.92
N PRO A 8 14.41 -55.49 -14.62
CA PRO A 8 13.44 -54.49 -14.99
C PRO A 8 13.75 -53.18 -14.26
N ALA A 9 13.73 -52.07 -15.00
CA ALA A 9 13.83 -50.73 -14.43
C ALA A 9 12.74 -50.56 -13.37
N GLN A 10 13.15 -50.23 -12.15
CA GLN A 10 12.25 -49.97 -11.04
C GLN A 10 11.42 -48.73 -11.39
N PRO A 11 10.07 -48.79 -11.39
CA PRO A 11 9.25 -47.62 -11.67
C PRO A 11 9.57 -46.52 -10.65
N ALA A 12 9.75 -45.28 -11.12
CA ALA A 12 9.88 -44.11 -10.25
C ALA A 12 8.71 -44.11 -9.26
N SER A 13 9.02 -44.06 -7.96
CA SER A 13 7.98 -44.02 -6.93
C SER A 13 7.12 -42.78 -7.16
N PRO A 14 5.77 -42.88 -7.13
CA PRO A 14 4.92 -41.73 -7.32
C PRO A 14 5.30 -40.67 -6.28
N VAL A 15 5.49 -39.42 -6.73
CA VAL A 15 5.66 -38.29 -5.82
C VAL A 15 4.48 -38.32 -4.88
N ARG A 16 4.73 -38.60 -3.61
CA ARG A 16 3.67 -38.68 -2.60
C ARG A 16 3.15 -37.26 -2.43
N GLU A 17 1.95 -36.99 -2.95
CA GLU A 17 1.29 -35.70 -2.78
C GLU A 17 0.94 -35.53 -1.30
N GLY A 18 1.40 -34.43 -0.70
CA GLY A 18 1.08 -34.10 0.69
C GLY A 18 -0.30 -33.46 0.80
N PRO A 19 -0.78 -33.23 2.03
CA PRO A 19 -1.97 -32.43 2.22
C PRO A 19 -1.74 -30.99 1.72
N VAL A 20 -2.78 -30.33 1.24
CA VAL A 20 -2.79 -28.94 0.77
C VAL A 20 -4.05 -28.26 1.31
N PHE A 21 -3.91 -27.07 1.87
CA PHE A 21 -5.07 -26.26 2.25
C PHE A 21 -5.69 -25.58 1.03
N LEU A 22 -6.94 -25.92 0.74
CA LEU A 22 -7.78 -25.22 -0.23
C LEU A 22 -8.36 -23.93 0.37
N ALA A 23 -8.61 -23.93 1.68
CA ALA A 23 -8.98 -22.74 2.45
C ALA A 23 -8.29 -22.76 3.82
N SER A 24 -7.56 -21.68 4.11
CA SER A 24 -7.03 -21.40 5.46
C SER A 24 -8.10 -20.74 6.32
N PRO A 25 -7.99 -20.81 7.66
CA PRO A 25 -8.88 -20.05 8.53
C PRO A 25 -8.81 -18.55 8.26
N ALA A 26 -9.95 -17.89 8.44
CA ALA A 26 -10.07 -16.44 8.36
C ALA A 26 -10.06 -15.81 9.76
N ASP A 27 -9.61 -14.55 9.83
CA ASP A 27 -9.63 -13.75 11.05
C ASP A 27 -11.05 -13.67 11.64
N GLN A 28 -11.13 -13.62 12.96
CA GLN A 28 -12.39 -13.52 13.70
C GLN A 28 -12.37 -12.27 14.59
N LYS A 29 -13.44 -11.47 14.55
CA LYS A 29 -13.66 -10.34 15.48
C LYS A 29 -14.93 -10.62 16.28
N VAL A 30 -14.79 -10.78 17.60
CA VAL A 30 -15.89 -11.11 18.51
C VAL A 30 -15.84 -10.23 19.76
N ARG A 31 -16.96 -10.18 20.50
CA ARG A 31 -16.99 -9.52 21.81
C ARG A 31 -16.46 -10.44 22.88
N ALA A 32 -15.93 -9.87 23.97
CA ALA A 32 -15.53 -10.65 25.12
C ALA A 32 -16.71 -11.51 25.64
N GLY A 33 -16.47 -12.79 25.84
CA GLY A 33 -17.47 -13.78 26.24
C GLY A 33 -18.23 -14.45 25.09
N GLU A 34 -18.15 -13.93 23.86
CA GLU A 34 -18.75 -14.59 22.69
C GLU A 34 -17.85 -15.72 22.15
N SER A 35 -18.44 -16.65 21.41
CA SER A 35 -17.70 -17.73 20.79
C SER A 35 -17.14 -17.33 19.42
N ALA A 36 -15.91 -17.74 19.10
CA ALA A 36 -15.31 -17.59 17.77
C ALA A 36 -15.01 -18.95 17.15
N THR A 37 -15.33 -19.15 15.87
CA THR A 37 -15.09 -20.42 15.17
C THR A 37 -14.14 -20.22 13.99
N PHE A 38 -13.01 -20.92 14.02
CA PHE A 38 -12.08 -21.02 12.92
C PHE A 38 -12.34 -22.29 12.12
N THR A 39 -12.35 -22.19 10.80
CA THR A 39 -12.60 -23.32 9.90
C THR A 39 -11.51 -23.41 8.85
N CYS A 40 -11.17 -24.63 8.45
CA CYS A 40 -10.20 -24.85 7.38
C CYS A 40 -10.71 -25.94 6.43
N LEU A 41 -10.22 -25.91 5.19
CA LEU A 41 -10.46 -26.96 4.23
C LEU A 41 -9.12 -27.41 3.65
N ALA A 42 -8.76 -28.66 3.89
CA ALA A 42 -7.59 -29.29 3.29
C ALA A 42 -7.99 -30.51 2.48
N THR A 43 -7.21 -30.79 1.43
CA THR A 43 -7.27 -32.00 0.62
C THR A 43 -5.93 -32.70 0.67
N GLY A 44 -5.90 -34.00 0.40
CA GLY A 44 -4.68 -34.80 0.39
C GLY A 44 -5.03 -36.29 0.35
N PRO A 45 -4.05 -37.17 0.11
CA PRO A 45 -4.32 -38.60 0.03
C PRO A 45 -4.74 -39.15 1.39
N GLY A 46 -5.68 -40.10 1.37
CA GLY A 46 -6.14 -40.79 2.59
C GLY A 46 -6.85 -39.86 3.60
N SER A 47 -6.97 -40.36 4.83
CA SER A 47 -7.59 -39.61 5.93
C SER A 47 -6.64 -38.53 6.45
N LEU A 48 -7.12 -37.29 6.55
CA LEU A 48 -6.36 -36.17 7.09
C LEU A 48 -6.53 -36.07 8.61
N ALA A 49 -5.42 -36.00 9.33
CA ALA A 49 -5.40 -35.66 10.74
C ALA A 49 -5.11 -34.17 10.92
N TYR A 50 -5.92 -33.49 11.73
CA TYR A 50 -5.77 -32.07 12.02
C TYR A 50 -5.19 -31.85 13.41
N GLN A 51 -4.49 -30.73 13.59
CA GLN A 51 -4.07 -30.24 14.90
C GLN A 51 -4.03 -28.71 14.86
N TRP A 52 -4.82 -28.07 15.73
CA TRP A 52 -4.82 -26.62 15.87
C TRP A 52 -3.73 -26.13 16.81
N TYR A 53 -3.24 -24.93 16.54
CA TYR A 53 -2.23 -24.23 17.32
C TYR A 53 -2.73 -22.82 17.63
N ARG A 54 -2.49 -22.36 18.85
CA ARG A 54 -2.66 -20.97 19.27
C ARG A 54 -1.28 -20.40 19.58
N ASN A 55 -0.89 -19.32 18.92
CA ASN A 55 0.44 -18.71 19.07
C ASN A 55 1.57 -19.75 18.93
N ASN A 56 1.44 -20.63 17.94
CA ASN A 56 2.37 -21.74 17.65
C ASN A 56 2.43 -22.86 18.70
N VAL A 57 1.60 -22.83 19.75
CA VAL A 57 1.49 -23.89 20.76
C VAL A 57 0.30 -24.81 20.43
N PRO A 58 0.47 -26.15 20.41
CA PRO A 58 -0.61 -27.07 20.07
C PRO A 58 -1.73 -27.03 21.11
N ILE A 59 -2.97 -26.97 20.64
CA ILE A 59 -4.17 -27.00 21.47
C ILE A 59 -4.60 -28.45 21.66
N GLN A 60 -4.52 -28.98 22.88
CA GLN A 60 -4.85 -30.38 23.15
C GLN A 60 -6.29 -30.71 22.75
N GLY A 61 -6.47 -31.82 22.02
CA GLY A 61 -7.78 -32.31 21.58
C GLY A 61 -8.38 -31.59 20.37
N ALA A 62 -7.77 -30.50 19.88
CA ALA A 62 -8.28 -29.76 18.74
C ALA A 62 -7.85 -30.42 17.41
N GLN A 63 -8.55 -31.49 17.04
CA GLN A 63 -8.21 -32.36 15.90
C GLN A 63 -9.25 -32.37 14.76
N SER A 64 -10.15 -31.38 14.75
CA SER A 64 -11.20 -31.23 13.74
C SER A 64 -10.82 -30.16 12.70
N GLN A 65 -11.55 -30.11 11.58
CA GLN A 65 -11.49 -29.03 10.59
C GLN A 65 -12.04 -27.70 11.12
N HIS A 66 -12.69 -27.74 12.28
CA HIS A 66 -13.21 -26.59 12.98
C HIS A 66 -12.59 -26.52 14.39
N TYR A 67 -12.24 -25.32 14.81
CA TYR A 67 -11.86 -25.02 16.18
C TYR A 67 -12.69 -23.87 16.71
N ARG A 68 -13.33 -24.08 17.86
CA ARG A 68 -14.19 -23.09 18.50
C ARG A 68 -13.57 -22.64 19.81
N VAL A 69 -13.41 -21.34 19.95
CA VAL A 69 -13.23 -20.67 21.24
C VAL A 69 -14.63 -20.45 21.80
N GLU A 70 -14.99 -21.12 22.89
CA GLU A 70 -16.37 -21.06 23.43
C GLU A 70 -16.72 -19.70 24.05
N ALA A 71 -15.77 -19.10 24.76
CA ALA A 71 -15.91 -17.77 25.36
C ALA A 71 -14.58 -17.04 25.25
N ALA A 72 -14.48 -16.12 24.27
CA ALA A 72 -13.27 -15.38 24.01
C ALA A 72 -12.95 -14.42 25.17
N SER A 73 -11.74 -14.50 25.70
CA SER A 73 -11.26 -13.58 26.74
C SER A 73 -10.46 -12.43 26.14
N LEU A 74 -10.43 -11.28 26.83
CA LEU A 74 -9.64 -10.11 26.37
C LEU A 74 -8.13 -10.37 26.33
N GLU A 75 -7.65 -11.36 27.08
CA GLU A 75 -6.24 -11.80 27.08
C GLU A 75 -5.86 -12.56 25.81
N GLU A 76 -6.85 -13.07 25.06
CA GLU A 76 -6.65 -13.77 23.79
C GLU A 76 -6.69 -12.84 22.58
N ASP A 77 -6.85 -11.53 22.80
CA ASP A 77 -6.81 -10.54 21.73
C ASP A 77 -5.45 -10.53 21.02
N GLY A 78 -5.48 -10.62 19.69
CA GLY A 78 -4.30 -10.75 18.85
C GLY A 78 -3.72 -12.18 18.78
N ALA A 79 -4.33 -13.17 19.44
CA ALA A 79 -3.88 -14.55 19.33
C ALA A 79 -4.01 -15.07 17.90
N GLN A 80 -2.97 -15.75 17.41
CA GLN A 80 -2.93 -16.35 16.08
C GLN A 80 -3.28 -17.83 16.14
N PHE A 81 -4.25 -18.23 15.33
CA PHE A 81 -4.71 -19.59 15.14
C PHE A 81 -4.25 -20.11 13.78
N ARG A 82 -3.60 -21.27 13.80
CA ARG A 82 -3.20 -21.99 12.58
C ARG A 82 -3.40 -23.47 12.79
N VAL A 83 -3.54 -24.21 11.70
CA VAL A 83 -3.82 -25.64 11.75
C VAL A 83 -2.86 -26.39 10.83
N THR A 84 -2.43 -27.56 11.28
CA THR A 84 -1.73 -28.52 10.42
C THR A 84 -2.70 -29.57 9.92
N ALA A 85 -2.59 -29.92 8.64
CA ALA A 85 -3.18 -31.13 8.08
C ALA A 85 -2.06 -32.14 7.84
N THR A 86 -2.26 -33.39 8.29
CA THR A 86 -1.29 -34.48 8.14
C THR A 86 -1.89 -35.60 7.30
N SER A 87 -1.19 -36.00 6.24
CA SER A 87 -1.48 -37.21 5.46
C SER A 87 -0.26 -38.13 5.51
N GLY A 88 -0.39 -39.26 6.19
CA GLY A 88 0.73 -40.18 6.40
C GLY A 88 1.90 -39.51 7.13
N HIS A 89 3.01 -39.29 6.43
CA HIS A 89 4.22 -38.66 6.99
C HIS A 89 4.41 -37.21 6.53
N GLN A 90 3.46 -36.67 5.75
CA GLN A 90 3.52 -35.30 5.22
C GLN A 90 2.60 -34.38 5.98
N VAL A 91 3.08 -33.18 6.28
CA VAL A 91 2.38 -32.15 7.04
C VAL A 91 2.35 -30.86 6.22
N ALA A 92 1.18 -30.24 6.14
CA ALA A 92 1.03 -28.89 5.60
C ALA A 92 0.48 -27.95 6.67
N TRP A 93 0.88 -26.69 6.61
CA TRP A 93 0.41 -25.62 7.49
C TRP A 93 -0.58 -24.72 6.74
N SER A 94 -1.62 -24.29 7.44
CA SER A 94 -2.47 -23.20 6.96
C SER A 94 -1.76 -21.84 7.11
N LEU A 95 -2.29 -20.82 6.43
CA LEU A 95 -2.05 -19.44 6.83
C LEU A 95 -2.64 -19.20 8.24
N PRO A 96 -2.04 -18.31 9.04
CA PRO A 96 -2.58 -17.96 10.35
C PRO A 96 -3.81 -17.05 10.22
N ALA A 97 -4.74 -17.20 11.16
CA ALA A 97 -5.88 -16.32 11.39
C ALA A 97 -5.76 -15.66 12.76
N THR A 98 -6.15 -14.40 12.89
CA THR A 98 -6.08 -13.63 14.14
C THR A 98 -7.44 -13.57 14.82
N LEU A 99 -7.47 -13.80 16.13
CA LEU A 99 -8.62 -13.50 16.98
C LEU A 99 -8.52 -12.07 17.50
N SER A 100 -9.50 -11.23 17.19
CA SER A 100 -9.66 -9.90 17.77
C SER A 100 -10.82 -9.92 18.77
N VAL A 101 -10.55 -9.58 20.02
CA VAL A 101 -11.55 -9.55 21.09
C VAL A 101 -11.79 -8.11 21.52
N ARG A 102 -13.06 -7.69 21.55
CA ARG A 102 -13.43 -6.30 21.88
C ARG A 102 -14.39 -6.21 23.06
N ILE A 103 -14.29 -5.11 23.78
CA ILE A 103 -15.18 -4.75 24.89
C ILE A 103 -16.46 -4.17 24.31
N TRP A 104 -17.60 -4.68 24.80
CA TRP A 104 -18.92 -4.13 24.54
C TRP A 104 -19.44 -3.40 25.78
N LEU A 105 -19.44 -2.08 25.73
CA LEU A 105 -19.72 -1.20 26.85
C LEU A 105 -21.19 -1.21 27.30
N ALA A 106 -22.13 -1.69 26.49
CA ALA A 106 -23.56 -1.66 26.85
C ALA A 106 -23.87 -2.46 28.14
N GLN A 107 -23.05 -3.46 28.48
CA GLN A 107 -23.19 -4.27 29.69
C GLN A 107 -22.25 -3.84 30.83
N VAL A 108 -21.46 -2.79 30.62
CA VAL A 108 -20.47 -2.30 31.58
C VAL A 108 -21.04 -1.08 32.32
N ALA A 109 -20.90 -1.03 33.65
CA ALA A 109 -21.23 0.18 34.42
C ALA A 109 -20.23 1.30 34.07
N ILE A 110 -20.73 2.41 33.53
CA ILE A 110 -19.96 3.57 33.08
C ILE A 110 -20.57 4.81 33.73
N ASP A 111 -19.75 5.62 34.39
CA ASP A 111 -20.14 6.89 35.00
C ASP A 111 -20.08 8.04 33.99
N ALA A 112 -19.08 8.03 33.10
CA ALA A 112 -18.86 9.08 32.12
C ALA A 112 -18.11 8.58 30.88
N LEU A 113 -18.34 9.26 29.76
CA LEU A 113 -17.56 9.11 28.53
C LEU A 113 -16.81 10.41 28.24
N GLN A 114 -15.58 10.31 27.77
CA GLN A 114 -14.74 11.44 27.40
C GLN A 114 -14.15 11.21 26.03
N ALA A 115 -14.24 12.20 25.14
CA ALA A 115 -13.66 12.17 23.80
C ALA A 115 -12.50 13.15 23.71
N GLN A 116 -11.43 12.77 23.01
CA GLN A 116 -10.28 13.63 22.79
C GLN A 116 -9.53 13.28 21.50
N LEU A 117 -8.80 14.26 20.98
CA LEU A 117 -7.82 14.10 19.91
C LEU A 117 -6.41 14.10 20.53
N PRO A 118 -5.66 12.99 20.51
CA PRO A 118 -4.36 12.89 21.18
C PRO A 118 -3.28 13.84 20.63
N GLU A 119 -3.42 14.27 19.38
CA GLU A 119 -2.44 15.14 18.69
C GLU A 119 -2.73 16.63 18.88
N GLY A 120 -3.69 16.95 19.76
CA GLY A 120 -4.19 18.29 20.02
C GLY A 120 -5.63 18.44 19.54
N PRO A 121 -6.39 19.37 20.13
CA PRO A 121 -7.82 19.51 19.86
C PRO A 121 -8.11 20.07 18.47
N ALA A 122 -7.13 20.69 17.82
CA ALA A 122 -7.34 21.43 16.58
C ALA A 122 -6.94 20.64 15.33
N ILE A 123 -7.75 20.76 14.27
CA ILE A 123 -7.60 20.04 13.01
C ILE A 123 -7.39 21.01 11.84
N LEU A 124 -6.56 20.62 10.87
CA LEU A 124 -6.33 21.35 9.62
C LEU A 124 -7.33 20.89 8.53
N PRO A 125 -7.71 21.75 7.56
CA PRO A 125 -8.43 21.31 6.36
C PRO A 125 -7.72 20.16 5.66
N GLY A 126 -8.46 19.10 5.34
CA GLY A 126 -7.94 17.87 4.71
C GLY A 126 -7.18 16.93 5.64
N GLN A 127 -6.98 17.30 6.92
CA GLN A 127 -6.31 16.45 7.89
C GLN A 127 -7.27 15.38 8.43
N ARG A 128 -6.67 14.24 8.78
CA ARG A 128 -7.31 13.16 9.52
C ARG A 128 -6.58 12.95 10.84
N LEU A 129 -7.33 12.97 11.95
CA LEU A 129 -6.81 12.79 13.30
C LEU A 129 -7.48 11.59 13.98
N PRO A 130 -6.74 10.82 14.79
CA PRO A 130 -7.34 9.72 15.54
C PRO A 130 -8.19 10.25 16.70
N LEU A 131 -9.40 9.73 16.86
CA LEU A 131 -10.22 9.94 18.05
C LEU A 131 -9.85 8.92 19.13
N VAL A 132 -9.91 9.34 20.39
CA VAL A 132 -9.87 8.44 21.53
C VAL A 132 -11.07 8.72 22.41
N ILE A 133 -11.87 7.69 22.66
CA ILE A 133 -12.95 7.74 23.65
C ILE A 133 -12.54 6.91 24.87
N SER A 134 -12.64 7.51 26.04
CA SER A 134 -12.40 6.90 27.34
C SER A 134 -13.70 6.75 28.10
N ALA A 135 -13.97 5.55 28.60
CA ALA A 135 -15.13 5.23 29.41
C ALA A 135 -14.68 5.04 30.86
N VAL A 136 -15.17 5.92 31.74
CA VAL A 136 -14.83 5.95 33.16
C VAL A 136 -15.81 5.04 33.90
N GLN A 137 -15.28 4.07 34.64
CA GLN A 137 -16.07 3.15 35.46
C GLN A 137 -16.10 3.63 36.91
N PRO A 138 -17.20 3.37 37.66
CA PRO A 138 -17.28 3.75 39.08
C PRO A 138 -16.24 3.07 39.99
N ALA A 139 -15.83 1.85 39.66
CA ALA A 139 -14.85 1.09 40.44
C ALA A 139 -14.02 0.14 39.56
N GLY A 140 -13.37 0.68 38.52
CA GLY A 140 -12.59 -0.11 37.56
C GLY A 140 -11.59 0.73 36.76
N PRO A 141 -10.78 0.08 35.90
CA PRO A 141 -9.88 0.78 35.00
C PRO A 141 -10.65 1.63 33.98
N VAL A 142 -10.03 2.71 33.50
CA VAL A 142 -10.57 3.46 32.36
C VAL A 142 -10.45 2.60 31.11
N LEU A 143 -11.57 2.36 30.45
CA LEU A 143 -11.62 1.59 29.21
C LEU A 143 -11.47 2.54 28.03
N VAL A 144 -10.64 2.19 27.07
CA VAL A 144 -10.27 3.10 25.96
C VAL A 144 -10.56 2.43 24.62
N THR A 145 -10.90 3.22 23.61
CA THR A 145 -11.07 2.76 22.24
C THR A 145 -9.80 2.16 21.64
N GLU A 146 -10.00 1.26 20.69
CA GLU A 146 -8.94 0.66 19.89
C GLU A 146 -8.20 1.70 19.00
N GLY A 147 -7.12 1.28 18.35
CA GLY A 147 -6.30 2.17 17.52
C GLY A 147 -5.37 3.03 18.37
N ARG A 148 -5.46 4.35 18.24
CA ARG A 148 -4.53 5.27 18.92
C ARG A 148 -4.69 5.27 20.44
N GLY A 149 -5.89 4.96 20.94
CA GLY A 149 -6.15 4.80 22.36
C GLY A 149 -5.50 3.55 22.97
N LYS A 150 -5.05 2.60 22.13
CA LYS A 150 -4.43 1.32 22.51
C LYS A 150 -5.29 0.46 23.47
N GLY A 151 -6.59 0.73 23.54
CA GLY A 151 -7.52 -0.08 24.31
C GLY A 151 -8.24 -1.11 23.44
N GLN A 152 -9.25 -1.74 24.03
CA GLN A 152 -10.00 -2.84 23.40
C GLN A 152 -11.49 -2.51 23.22
N VAL A 153 -11.92 -1.28 23.50
CA VAL A 153 -13.30 -0.85 23.19
C VAL A 153 -13.44 -0.71 21.69
N GLY A 154 -14.35 -1.50 21.09
CA GLY A 154 -14.63 -1.45 19.66
C GLY A 154 -15.40 -0.20 19.26
N TRP A 155 -15.14 0.33 18.06
CA TRP A 155 -15.84 1.51 17.54
C TRP A 155 -17.33 1.29 17.26
N ASP A 156 -17.76 0.03 17.12
CA ASP A 156 -19.16 -0.38 16.99
C ASP A 156 -20.00 -0.10 18.25
N ASN A 157 -19.36 0.24 19.37
CA ASN A 157 -20.04 0.71 20.58
C ASN A 157 -20.70 2.08 20.41
N PHE A 158 -20.33 2.86 19.40
CA PHE A 158 -20.72 4.27 19.31
C PHE A 158 -21.47 4.60 18.02
N THR A 159 -22.46 5.48 18.13
CA THR A 159 -23.03 6.21 17.00
C THR A 159 -22.56 7.65 17.03
N PHE A 160 -22.11 8.16 15.88
CA PHE A 160 -21.55 9.50 15.78
C PHE A 160 -22.52 10.47 15.13
N GLN A 161 -22.73 11.60 15.79
CA GLN A 161 -23.37 12.79 15.25
C GLN A 161 -22.29 13.86 15.15
N ALA A 162 -21.99 14.32 13.95
CA ALA A 162 -20.88 15.22 13.71
C ALA A 162 -21.29 16.36 12.78
N THR A 163 -20.87 17.59 13.11
CA THR A 163 -21.12 18.79 12.30
C THR A 163 -19.80 19.35 11.80
N GLY A 164 -19.67 19.58 10.50
CA GLY A 164 -18.45 20.13 9.87
C GLY A 164 -17.29 19.14 9.70
N ILE A 165 -17.32 17.99 10.36
CA ILE A 165 -16.32 16.91 10.30
C ILE A 165 -16.98 15.57 10.00
N GLN A 166 -16.17 14.58 9.64
CA GLN A 166 -16.59 13.19 9.45
C GLN A 166 -15.84 12.27 10.41
N VAL A 167 -16.48 11.19 10.86
CA VAL A 167 -15.83 10.14 11.65
C VAL A 167 -15.95 8.82 10.90
N ASP A 168 -14.81 8.20 10.58
CA ASP A 168 -14.81 6.89 9.90
C ASP A 168 -15.02 5.72 10.87
N ALA A 169 -15.24 4.52 10.32
CA ALA A 169 -15.48 3.31 11.11
C ALA A 169 -14.29 2.87 11.98
N SER A 170 -13.10 3.45 11.77
CA SER A 170 -11.90 3.22 12.58
C SER A 170 -11.68 4.31 13.64
N GLY A 171 -12.65 5.23 13.79
CA GLY A 171 -12.58 6.33 14.74
C GLY A 171 -11.61 7.42 14.35
N ASN A 172 -11.36 7.65 13.06
CA ASN A 172 -10.63 8.83 12.63
C ASN A 172 -11.59 9.97 12.31
N VAL A 173 -11.31 11.15 12.88
CA VAL A 173 -11.98 12.40 12.56
C VAL A 173 -11.28 13.03 11.36
N SER A 174 -12.02 13.41 10.33
CA SER A 174 -11.48 14.16 9.18
C SER A 174 -12.25 15.43 8.91
N LEU A 175 -11.52 16.50 8.61
CA LEU A 175 -12.08 17.76 8.12
C LEU A 175 -11.98 17.78 6.59
N PRO A 176 -13.03 18.21 5.86
CA PRO A 176 -12.93 18.40 4.41
C PRO A 176 -11.74 19.30 4.01
N GLU A 177 -11.16 19.05 2.85
CA GLU A 177 -10.02 19.82 2.33
C GLU A 177 -10.40 21.26 2.00
N ASP A 178 -11.61 21.47 1.48
CA ASP A 178 -12.10 22.79 1.12
C ASP A 178 -12.38 23.62 2.37
N PRO A 179 -11.60 24.69 2.64
CA PRO A 179 -11.74 25.47 3.86
C PRO A 179 -13.11 26.14 3.96
N ARG A 180 -13.81 26.37 2.84
CA ARG A 180 -15.13 27.03 2.81
C ARG A 180 -16.19 26.26 3.58
N SER A 181 -16.03 24.93 3.70
CA SER A 181 -16.92 24.10 4.51
C SER A 181 -16.50 24.01 5.97
N SER A 182 -15.52 24.80 6.43
CA SER A 182 -15.01 24.81 7.81
C SER A 182 -14.79 26.23 8.34
N ASP A 183 -14.77 27.21 7.45
CA ASP A 183 -14.42 28.60 7.74
C ASP A 183 -15.42 29.24 8.72
N GLY A 184 -14.90 29.75 9.83
CA GLY A 184 -15.71 30.36 10.90
C GLY A 184 -16.56 29.38 11.70
N MET A 185 -16.41 28.08 11.50
CA MET A 185 -17.15 27.06 12.25
C MET A 185 -16.31 26.50 13.41
N LEU A 186 -17.00 26.07 14.45
CA LEU A 186 -16.47 25.19 15.48
C LEU A 186 -17.11 23.80 15.28
N PRO A 187 -16.45 22.89 14.54
CA PRO A 187 -16.92 21.53 14.40
C PRO A 187 -17.16 20.88 15.76
N HIS A 188 -18.25 20.11 15.83
CA HIS A 188 -18.68 19.46 17.05
C HIS A 188 -18.95 17.99 16.77
N LEU A 189 -18.48 17.13 17.67
CA LEU A 189 -18.70 15.70 17.66
C LEU A 189 -19.45 15.27 18.91
N ARG A 190 -20.50 14.48 18.72
CA ARG A 190 -21.17 13.75 19.79
C ARG A 190 -21.16 12.26 19.49
N ALA A 191 -20.50 11.50 20.34
CA ALA A 191 -20.42 10.04 20.28
C ALA A 191 -21.35 9.45 21.33
N GLU A 192 -22.50 8.94 20.90
CA GLU A 192 -23.48 8.29 21.79
C GLU A 192 -23.19 6.80 21.90
N LEU A 193 -23.34 6.24 23.10
CA LEU A 193 -23.20 4.81 23.30
C LEU A 193 -24.43 4.06 22.78
N VAL A 194 -24.20 3.04 21.96
CA VAL A 194 -25.27 2.20 21.38
C VAL A 194 -26.05 1.52 22.50
N GLY A 195 -27.36 1.73 22.52
CA GLY A 195 -28.28 1.16 23.52
C GLY A 195 -28.37 1.96 24.82
N ARG A 196 -27.55 3.00 25.03
CA ARG A 196 -27.58 3.88 26.22
C ARG A 196 -27.37 5.34 25.83
N ARG A 197 -28.46 6.00 25.41
CA ARG A 197 -28.44 7.39 24.89
C ARG A 197 -28.12 8.44 25.95
N ASP A 198 -28.22 8.08 27.22
CA ASP A 198 -27.84 8.89 28.38
C ASP A 198 -26.32 9.03 28.51
N LEU A 199 -25.54 8.15 27.89
CA LEU A 199 -24.08 8.20 27.88
C LEU A 199 -23.59 8.65 26.50
N ALA A 200 -23.06 9.87 26.45
CA ALA A 200 -22.40 10.41 25.27
C ALA A 200 -21.10 11.12 25.65
N ALA A 201 -20.11 11.07 24.76
CA ALA A 201 -18.96 11.96 24.80
C ALA A 201 -19.15 13.07 23.78
N GLU A 202 -18.87 14.30 24.20
CA GLU A 202 -18.90 15.48 23.35
C GLU A 202 -17.50 16.06 23.20
N LEU A 203 -17.22 16.60 22.02
CA LEU A 203 -15.93 17.17 21.69
C LEU A 203 -16.09 18.29 20.66
N ASP A 204 -15.70 19.49 21.05
CA ASP A 204 -15.46 20.59 20.12
C ASP A 204 -14.08 20.41 19.49
N VAL A 205 -14.00 20.57 18.18
CA VAL A 205 -12.78 20.37 17.38
C VAL A 205 -12.44 21.67 16.67
N PRO A 206 -11.66 22.57 17.30
CA PRO A 206 -11.23 23.82 16.67
C PRO A 206 -10.57 23.58 15.31
N VAL A 207 -10.83 24.46 14.34
CA VAL A 207 -10.12 24.45 13.06
C VAL A 207 -8.93 25.38 13.14
N ARG A 208 -7.78 24.93 12.67
CA ARG A 208 -6.58 25.76 12.56
C ARG A 208 -6.10 25.84 11.12
N TYR A 209 -5.28 26.85 10.84
CA TYR A 209 -4.77 27.17 9.50
C TYR A 209 -3.26 27.43 9.47
N ASP A 210 -2.56 27.14 10.56
CA ASP A 210 -1.12 27.32 10.78
C ASP A 210 -0.28 26.09 10.36
N GLY A 211 -0.84 25.23 9.50
CA GLY A 211 -0.19 24.02 9.02
C GLY A 211 0.56 24.17 7.70
N VAL A 212 1.12 23.07 7.23
CA VAL A 212 1.72 22.96 5.89
C VAL A 212 0.68 22.36 4.94
N PHE A 213 0.27 23.15 3.95
CA PHE A 213 -0.65 22.75 2.90
C PHE A 213 0.11 22.44 1.61
N LEU A 214 -0.44 21.51 0.82
CA LEU A 214 0.11 21.11 -0.47
C LEU A 214 -0.98 21.16 -1.54
N SER A 215 -0.70 21.86 -2.62
CA SER A 215 -1.47 21.82 -3.86
C SER A 215 -0.55 21.27 -4.94
N ASP A 216 -0.60 19.95 -5.14
CA ASP A 216 0.28 19.24 -6.07
C ASP A 216 -0.41 18.95 -7.40
N HIS A 217 0.09 19.57 -8.46
CA HIS A 217 -0.37 19.41 -9.82
C HIS A 217 0.74 18.90 -10.74
N SER A 218 1.79 18.29 -10.20
CA SER A 218 2.94 17.86 -10.99
C SER A 218 2.54 16.87 -12.10
N GLY A 219 3.29 16.88 -13.20
CA GLY A 219 3.07 15.98 -14.33
C GLY A 219 3.26 14.52 -13.96
N ASP A 220 2.51 13.64 -14.62
CA ASP A 220 2.64 12.19 -14.45
C ASP A 220 4.01 11.66 -14.89
N PRO A 221 4.54 10.62 -14.23
CA PRO A 221 5.76 9.99 -14.65
C PRO A 221 5.61 9.28 -16.00
N GLY A 222 6.71 9.24 -16.76
CA GLY A 222 6.81 8.50 -18.01
C GLY A 222 6.75 6.99 -17.78
N ALA A 223 6.20 6.27 -18.76
CA ALA A 223 6.07 4.83 -18.70
C ALA A 223 7.45 4.13 -18.70
N PRO A 224 7.65 3.06 -17.92
CA PRO A 224 8.89 2.30 -17.97
C PRO A 224 9.01 1.54 -19.30
N GLY A 225 10.24 1.42 -19.80
CA GLY A 225 10.57 0.59 -20.94
C GLY A 225 10.50 -0.90 -20.60
N GLY A 226 10.04 -1.71 -21.55
CA GLY A 226 10.01 -3.17 -21.43
C GLY A 226 11.41 -3.79 -21.49
N ASN A 227 11.64 -4.85 -20.72
CA ASN A 227 12.90 -5.59 -20.82
C ASN A 227 12.96 -6.39 -22.13
N GLY A 228 14.16 -6.51 -22.69
CA GLY A 228 14.45 -7.43 -23.77
C GLY A 228 14.31 -8.87 -23.31
N LEU A 229 13.90 -9.74 -24.25
CA LEU A 229 13.80 -11.17 -23.99
C LEU A 229 15.18 -11.82 -24.02
N ASP A 230 15.43 -12.78 -23.14
CA ASP A 230 16.65 -13.57 -23.22
C ASP A 230 16.64 -14.45 -24.48
N GLY A 231 17.81 -14.59 -25.08
CA GLY A 231 18.05 -15.46 -26.21
C GLY A 231 18.00 -16.93 -25.79
N MET A 232 17.43 -17.76 -26.64
CA MET A 232 17.36 -19.20 -26.42
C MET A 232 18.72 -19.86 -26.64
N SER A 233 19.06 -20.82 -25.79
CA SER A 233 20.27 -21.62 -26.00
C SER A 233 20.18 -22.46 -27.29
N GLY A 234 21.34 -22.66 -27.91
CA GLY A 234 21.51 -23.57 -29.03
C GLY A 234 21.31 -25.02 -28.62
N PHE A 235 20.97 -25.86 -29.59
CA PHE A 235 20.76 -27.28 -29.39
C PHE A 235 22.08 -28.03 -29.52
N PRO A 236 22.29 -29.08 -28.72
CA PRO A 236 23.48 -29.92 -28.88
C PRO A 236 23.44 -30.67 -30.21
N GLY A 237 24.62 -30.88 -30.78
CA GLY A 237 24.79 -31.66 -32.00
C GLY A 237 24.53 -33.15 -31.78
N SER A 238 24.14 -33.84 -32.85
CA SER A 238 23.85 -35.28 -32.81
C SER A 238 25.12 -36.10 -32.53
N PRO A 239 25.06 -37.19 -31.75
CA PRO A 239 26.21 -38.07 -31.57
C PRO A 239 26.52 -38.83 -32.87
N GLY A 240 27.82 -38.97 -33.16
CA GLY A 240 28.40 -39.83 -34.19
C GLY A 240 28.98 -41.11 -33.57
N SER A 241 30.03 -41.66 -34.18
CA SER A 241 30.65 -42.93 -33.79
C SER A 241 32.15 -42.92 -34.03
N CYS A 242 32.90 -43.44 -33.06
CA CYS A 242 34.34 -43.69 -33.15
C CYS A 242 34.68 -45.18 -33.32
N ASP A 243 33.69 -46.01 -33.65
CA ASP A 243 33.94 -47.41 -33.99
C ASP A 243 34.82 -47.49 -35.25
N PRO A 244 35.99 -48.15 -35.21
CA PRO A 244 36.88 -48.30 -36.37
C PRO A 244 36.21 -48.89 -37.62
N ASN A 245 35.11 -49.63 -37.45
CA ASN A 245 34.37 -50.25 -38.56
C ASN A 245 33.20 -49.39 -39.06
N HIS A 246 32.80 -48.36 -38.32
CA HIS A 246 31.70 -47.47 -38.69
C HIS A 246 31.91 -46.08 -38.09
N LEU A 247 32.91 -45.38 -38.64
CA LEU A 247 33.27 -44.03 -38.24
C LEU A 247 32.23 -43.04 -38.73
N GLN A 248 31.75 -42.21 -37.81
CA GLN A 248 30.82 -41.14 -38.11
C GLN A 248 31.17 -39.91 -37.28
N ALA A 249 31.29 -38.76 -37.95
CA ALA A 249 31.53 -37.51 -37.25
C ALA A 249 30.34 -37.14 -36.36
N GLY A 250 30.63 -36.50 -35.24
CA GLY A 250 29.59 -35.86 -34.43
C GLY A 250 28.98 -34.69 -35.19
N GLY A 251 27.67 -34.46 -35.00
CA GLY A 251 27.00 -33.28 -35.52
C GLY A 251 27.45 -32.04 -34.74
N ASN A 252 27.51 -30.88 -35.39
CA ASN A 252 27.81 -29.63 -34.71
C ASN A 252 26.61 -29.19 -33.84
N GLY A 253 26.90 -28.58 -32.70
CA GLY A 253 25.89 -27.86 -31.93
C GLY A 253 25.45 -26.60 -32.67
N SER A 254 24.20 -26.18 -32.47
CA SER A 254 23.73 -24.91 -33.04
C SER A 254 24.08 -23.74 -32.16
N ASP A 255 24.14 -22.55 -32.76
CA ASP A 255 24.42 -21.32 -32.03
C ASP A 255 23.25 -20.94 -31.12
N GLY A 256 23.56 -20.27 -30.02
CA GLY A 256 22.58 -19.62 -29.17
C GLY A 256 22.02 -18.36 -29.84
N TRP A 257 20.76 -18.06 -29.56
CA TRP A 257 20.08 -16.89 -30.11
C TRP A 257 20.52 -15.64 -29.36
N PRO A 258 20.60 -14.48 -30.02
CA PRO A 258 20.89 -13.23 -29.34
C PRO A 258 19.74 -12.85 -28.40
N GLY A 259 20.09 -12.15 -27.32
CA GLY A 259 19.11 -11.50 -26.45
C GLY A 259 18.51 -10.27 -27.13
N GLY A 260 17.23 -10.00 -26.84
CA GLY A 260 16.52 -8.83 -27.32
C GLY A 260 16.98 -7.55 -26.62
N THR A 261 16.88 -6.42 -27.30
CA THR A 261 17.16 -5.10 -26.72
C THR A 261 16.01 -4.67 -25.80
N GLY A 262 16.36 -4.06 -24.66
CA GLY A 262 15.40 -3.37 -23.82
C GLY A 262 14.83 -2.13 -24.52
N TRP A 263 13.59 -1.80 -24.23
CA TRP A 263 12.90 -0.63 -24.78
C TRP A 263 13.23 0.60 -23.94
N ASP A 264 13.24 1.77 -24.57
CA ASP A 264 13.44 3.03 -23.86
C ASP A 264 12.25 3.37 -22.96
N GLY A 265 12.52 4.13 -21.90
CA GLY A 265 11.47 4.73 -21.07
C GLY A 265 10.76 5.87 -21.79
N GLY A 266 9.46 6.02 -21.54
CA GLY A 266 8.66 7.12 -22.07
C GLY A 266 8.98 8.46 -21.40
N PRO A 267 8.67 9.60 -22.06
CA PRO A 267 8.87 10.92 -21.46
C PRO A 267 7.90 11.17 -20.30
N GLY A 268 8.32 11.94 -19.30
CA GLY A 268 7.44 12.47 -18.26
C GLY A 268 6.53 13.57 -18.79
N ALA A 269 5.33 13.69 -18.24
CA ALA A 269 4.37 14.71 -18.64
C ALA A 269 4.80 16.11 -18.17
N ALA A 270 4.45 17.15 -18.92
CA ALA A 270 4.70 18.52 -18.48
C ALA A 270 3.82 18.89 -17.27
N GLY A 271 4.36 19.72 -16.38
CA GLY A 271 3.59 20.38 -15.33
C GLY A 271 2.56 21.34 -15.94
N PRO A 272 1.34 21.41 -15.40
CA PRO A 272 0.29 22.27 -15.92
C PRO A 272 0.51 23.73 -15.53
N GLY A 273 -0.08 24.65 -16.30
CA GLY A 273 -0.16 26.05 -15.91
C GLY A 273 -1.09 26.24 -14.71
N LEU A 274 -0.66 27.00 -13.71
CA LEU A 274 -1.45 27.38 -12.54
C LEU A 274 -1.79 28.88 -12.57
N GLN A 275 -3.06 29.17 -12.32
CA GLN A 275 -3.54 30.51 -12.00
C GLN A 275 -3.87 30.56 -10.51
N VAL A 276 -3.22 31.46 -9.77
CA VAL A 276 -3.34 31.57 -8.32
C VAL A 276 -3.84 32.97 -7.97
N TRP A 277 -4.90 33.05 -7.17
CA TRP A 277 -5.38 34.31 -6.59
C TRP A 277 -5.15 34.29 -5.10
N VAL A 278 -4.63 35.39 -4.57
CA VAL A 278 -4.27 35.54 -3.15
C VAL A 278 -4.92 36.81 -2.60
N GLY A 279 -5.90 36.61 -1.72
CA GLY A 279 -6.53 37.67 -0.93
C GLY A 279 -6.11 37.62 0.54
N LEU A 280 -6.34 38.72 1.26
CA LEU A 280 -6.10 38.79 2.70
C LEU A 280 -7.41 39.00 3.45
N ARG A 281 -7.74 38.07 4.35
CA ARG A 281 -8.72 38.32 5.40
C ARG A 281 -8.02 38.99 6.58
N SER A 282 -8.34 40.26 6.79
CA SER A 282 -7.81 41.05 7.89
C SER A 282 -8.44 40.64 9.23
N GLY A 283 -7.67 40.72 10.30
CA GLY A 283 -8.10 40.37 11.66
C GLY A 283 -6.93 40.36 12.63
N ALA A 284 -7.17 40.01 13.90
CA ALA A 284 -6.10 39.82 14.89
C ALA A 284 -5.12 38.71 14.47
N HIS A 285 -5.65 37.67 13.80
CA HIS A 285 -4.89 36.64 13.11
C HIS A 285 -5.23 36.73 11.61
N PRO A 286 -4.43 37.43 10.81
CA PRO A 286 -4.69 37.58 9.38
C PRO A 286 -4.61 36.21 8.70
N LEU A 287 -5.48 35.96 7.72
CA LEU A 287 -5.49 34.70 6.96
C LEU A 287 -5.40 34.98 5.47
N LEU A 288 -4.54 34.24 4.77
CA LEU A 288 -4.48 34.26 3.32
C LEU A 288 -5.56 33.37 2.75
N GLN A 289 -6.46 33.95 1.95
CA GLN A 289 -7.36 33.20 1.10
C GLN A 289 -6.63 32.94 -0.21
N VAL A 290 -6.46 31.67 -0.58
CA VAL A 290 -5.78 31.28 -1.81
C VAL A 290 -6.71 30.44 -2.66
N LYS A 291 -6.89 30.82 -3.92
CA LYS A 291 -7.59 30.02 -4.93
C LYS A 291 -6.57 29.58 -5.97
N VAL A 292 -6.48 28.28 -6.19
CA VAL A 292 -5.57 27.66 -7.16
C VAL A 292 -6.41 27.02 -8.25
N VAL A 293 -6.19 27.44 -9.49
CA VAL A 293 -6.88 26.87 -10.65
C VAL A 293 -5.83 26.21 -11.54
N SER A 294 -6.01 24.91 -11.77
CA SER A 294 -5.33 24.14 -12.80
C SER A 294 -6.31 23.75 -13.91
N PRO A 295 -5.85 23.16 -15.03
CA PRO A 295 -6.75 22.62 -16.05
C PRO A 295 -7.68 21.51 -15.55
N SER A 296 -7.29 20.80 -14.48
CA SER A 296 -8.00 19.64 -13.98
C SER A 296 -8.90 19.91 -12.77
N ARG A 297 -8.58 20.92 -11.94
CA ARG A 297 -9.34 21.22 -10.72
C ARG A 297 -9.13 22.64 -10.22
N THR A 298 -10.06 23.10 -9.39
CA THR A 298 -9.91 24.31 -8.57
C THR A 298 -9.83 23.92 -7.10
N GLN A 299 -8.86 24.45 -6.37
CA GLN A 299 -8.70 24.25 -4.92
C GLN A 299 -8.72 25.61 -4.21
N PHE A 300 -9.18 25.60 -2.96
CA PHE A 300 -9.21 26.76 -2.08
C PHE A 300 -8.41 26.43 -0.81
N PHE A 301 -7.69 27.41 -0.30
CA PHE A 301 -6.91 27.29 0.93
C PHE A 301 -7.10 28.52 1.79
N LEU A 302 -7.07 28.29 3.10
CA LEU A 302 -6.99 29.34 4.10
C LEU A 302 -5.74 29.07 4.93
N VAL A 303 -4.83 30.04 4.96
CA VAL A 303 -3.49 29.86 5.55
C VAL A 303 -3.22 30.97 6.53
N ASP A 304 -2.87 30.63 7.76
CA ASP A 304 -2.28 31.58 8.71
C ASP A 304 -0.82 31.82 8.33
N PRO A 305 -0.45 33.02 7.85
CA PRO A 305 0.90 33.28 7.37
C PRO A 305 1.93 33.41 8.50
N GLN A 306 1.52 33.39 9.78
CA GLN A 306 2.44 33.48 10.93
C GLN A 306 3.07 32.13 11.30
N GLY A 307 2.36 31.03 11.05
CA GLY A 307 2.83 29.68 11.35
C GLY A 307 2.67 28.67 10.21
N GLY A 308 1.75 28.94 9.29
CA GLY A 308 1.43 28.06 8.17
C GLY A 308 2.15 28.40 6.88
N SER A 309 2.06 27.47 5.93
CA SER A 309 2.56 27.66 4.57
C SER A 309 1.78 26.84 3.56
N LEU A 310 1.78 27.28 2.30
CA LEU A 310 1.20 26.55 1.19
C LEU A 310 2.27 26.32 0.11
N LEU A 311 2.53 25.05 -0.19
CA LEU A 311 3.37 24.62 -1.29
C LEU A 311 2.53 24.34 -2.54
N LEU A 312 2.80 25.09 -3.60
CA LEU A 312 2.17 24.96 -4.91
C LEU A 312 3.16 24.26 -5.84
N ARG A 313 2.82 23.07 -6.34
CA ARG A 313 3.66 22.33 -7.28
C ARG A 313 3.01 22.23 -8.65
N ALA A 314 3.79 22.60 -9.66
CA ALA A 314 3.53 22.39 -11.07
C ALA A 314 4.79 21.79 -11.71
N ASP A 315 5.43 20.83 -11.02
CA ASP A 315 6.67 20.24 -11.50
C ASP A 315 6.41 19.35 -12.73
N GLY A 316 7.40 19.18 -13.59
CA GLY A 316 7.36 18.20 -14.66
C GLY A 316 7.48 16.78 -14.11
N GLY A 317 6.78 15.84 -14.74
CA GLY A 317 6.84 14.43 -14.39
C GLY A 317 8.21 13.82 -14.68
N ARG A 318 8.61 12.83 -13.87
CA ARG A 318 9.86 12.10 -14.08
C ARG A 318 9.78 11.29 -15.39
N GLY A 319 10.85 11.21 -16.17
CA GLY A 319 10.97 10.28 -17.28
C GLY A 319 10.94 8.82 -16.82
N GLY A 320 10.40 7.96 -17.67
CA GLY A 320 10.35 6.51 -17.42
C GLY A 320 11.74 5.90 -17.46
N THR A 321 11.95 4.80 -16.72
CA THR A 321 13.24 4.09 -16.75
C THR A 321 13.35 3.24 -18.01
N GLY A 322 14.54 3.16 -18.60
CA GLY A 322 14.83 2.24 -19.70
C GLY A 322 14.76 0.77 -19.25
N GLY A 323 14.31 -0.09 -20.15
CA GLY A 323 14.25 -1.54 -19.94
C GLY A 323 15.62 -2.19 -20.08
N ARG A 324 15.88 -3.27 -19.36
CA ARG A 324 17.16 -4.00 -19.46
C ARG A 324 17.21 -4.82 -20.75
N GLY A 325 18.40 -4.92 -21.35
CA GLY A 325 18.63 -5.87 -22.44
C GLY A 325 18.58 -7.32 -21.95
N GLY A 326 18.09 -8.22 -22.81
CA GLY A 326 18.08 -9.66 -22.55
C GLY A 326 19.45 -10.27 -22.77
N ARG A 327 19.76 -11.36 -22.07
CA ARG A 327 21.03 -12.08 -22.23
C ARG A 327 21.02 -12.93 -23.49
N GLY A 328 22.17 -13.10 -24.14
CA GLY A 328 22.34 -14.05 -25.23
C GLY A 328 22.25 -15.49 -24.75
N GLY A 329 21.67 -16.36 -25.58
CA GLY A 329 21.60 -17.79 -25.32
C GLY A 329 22.97 -18.45 -25.46
N ALA A 330 23.26 -19.47 -24.66
CA ALA A 330 24.51 -20.23 -24.80
C ALA A 330 24.50 -21.05 -26.11
N GLY A 331 25.67 -21.23 -26.73
CA GLY A 331 25.81 -22.14 -27.88
C GLY A 331 25.66 -23.59 -27.46
N GLY A 332 25.10 -24.42 -28.34
CA GLY A 332 24.96 -25.86 -28.12
C GLY A 332 26.30 -26.58 -28.24
N SER A 333 26.52 -27.62 -27.44
CA SER A 333 27.74 -28.42 -27.55
C SER A 333 27.74 -29.27 -28.83
N GLY A 334 28.90 -29.47 -29.45
CA GLY A 334 29.07 -30.45 -30.51
C GLY A 334 28.83 -31.88 -30.00
N GLY A 335 28.28 -32.72 -30.87
CA GLY A 335 28.09 -34.14 -30.59
C GLY A 335 29.42 -34.91 -30.63
N SER A 336 29.54 -35.96 -29.84
CA SER A 336 30.75 -36.80 -29.83
C SER A 336 30.85 -37.66 -31.09
N GLY A 337 32.03 -37.81 -31.69
CA GLY A 337 32.30 -38.64 -32.87
C GLY A 337 33.78 -38.61 -33.27
N CYS A 338 34.12 -39.21 -34.40
CA CYS A 338 35.52 -39.22 -34.87
C CYS A 338 35.63 -38.64 -36.29
N PRO A 339 35.81 -37.30 -36.42
CA PRO A 339 36.01 -36.31 -35.35
C PRO A 339 34.72 -35.87 -34.65
N ASP A 340 34.85 -35.24 -33.48
CA ASP A 340 33.75 -34.60 -32.75
C ASP A 340 33.17 -33.44 -33.55
N GLY A 341 31.89 -33.14 -33.29
CA GLY A 341 31.25 -31.94 -33.81
C GLY A 341 31.76 -30.69 -33.11
N ALA A 342 31.73 -29.55 -33.80
CA ALA A 342 32.04 -28.26 -33.22
C ALA A 342 30.92 -27.78 -32.28
N ASN A 343 31.29 -27.02 -31.25
CA ASN A 343 30.32 -26.28 -30.43
C ASN A 343 29.77 -25.10 -31.21
N GLY A 344 28.49 -24.79 -31.00
CA GLY A 344 27.89 -23.54 -31.43
C GLY A 344 28.40 -22.36 -30.59
N PHE A 345 28.32 -21.16 -31.16
CA PHE A 345 28.66 -19.92 -30.49
C PHE A 345 27.53 -19.44 -29.60
N ALA A 346 27.87 -18.71 -28.53
CA ALA A 346 26.87 -18.02 -27.72
C ALA A 346 26.30 -16.81 -28.49
N GLY A 347 25.01 -16.57 -28.31
CA GLY A 347 24.36 -15.35 -28.76
C GLY A 347 24.89 -14.14 -27.98
N SER A 348 24.81 -12.96 -28.59
CA SER A 348 25.17 -11.71 -27.90
C SER A 348 24.06 -11.25 -26.95
N ASP A 349 24.43 -10.58 -25.87
CA ASP A 349 23.49 -9.85 -25.03
C ASP A 349 22.87 -8.66 -25.79
N GLY A 350 21.61 -8.38 -25.52
CA GLY A 350 20.93 -7.18 -25.97
C GLY A 350 21.34 -5.95 -25.17
N SER A 351 21.27 -4.78 -25.78
CA SER A 351 21.49 -3.50 -25.09
C SER A 351 20.31 -3.15 -24.19
N SER A 352 20.58 -2.40 -23.11
CA SER A 352 19.52 -1.77 -22.31
C SER A 352 19.00 -0.51 -22.99
N GLY A 353 17.71 -0.24 -22.82
CA GLY A 353 17.08 1.00 -23.24
C GLY A 353 17.52 2.17 -22.36
N LEU A 354 17.36 3.38 -22.91
CA LEU A 354 17.65 4.64 -22.24
C LEU A 354 16.48 5.07 -21.36
N ASP A 355 16.78 5.86 -20.33
CA ASP A 355 15.76 6.55 -19.56
C ASP A 355 15.09 7.62 -20.43
N GLY A 356 13.77 7.73 -20.31
CA GLY A 356 12.99 8.80 -20.91
C GLY A 356 13.35 10.15 -20.31
N ARG A 357 13.13 11.24 -21.05
CA ARG A 357 13.35 12.60 -20.54
C ARG A 357 12.26 12.99 -19.54
N GLY A 358 12.61 13.79 -18.55
CA GLY A 358 11.61 14.41 -17.69
C GLY A 358 10.79 15.49 -18.41
N GLY A 359 9.57 15.72 -17.92
CA GLY A 359 8.68 16.75 -18.43
C GLY A 359 9.14 18.15 -18.03
N GLN A 360 8.67 19.18 -18.74
CA GLN A 360 8.93 20.57 -18.37
C GLN A 360 8.08 20.98 -17.17
N GLY A 361 8.58 21.92 -16.36
CA GLY A 361 7.80 22.56 -15.31
C GLY A 361 6.74 23.50 -15.86
N GLY A 362 5.61 23.60 -15.16
CA GLY A 362 4.48 24.44 -15.55
C GLY A 362 4.68 25.93 -15.25
N SER A 363 3.89 26.78 -15.91
CA SER A 363 3.83 28.20 -15.60
C SER A 363 3.00 28.44 -14.34
N ILE A 364 3.44 29.37 -13.48
CA ILE A 364 2.67 29.78 -12.31
C ILE A 364 2.47 31.29 -12.39
N THR A 365 1.21 31.72 -12.46
CA THR A 365 0.81 33.13 -12.38
C THR A 365 0.08 33.38 -11.07
N VAL A 366 0.57 34.33 -10.28
CA VAL A 366 0.02 34.70 -8.97
C VAL A 366 -0.51 36.12 -9.05
N ARG A 367 -1.82 36.27 -8.87
CA ARG A 367 -2.53 37.54 -8.71
C ARG A 367 -2.71 37.78 -7.22
N VAL A 368 -2.06 38.81 -6.69
CA VAL A 368 -2.00 39.07 -5.25
C VAL A 368 -2.57 40.43 -4.92
N ASP A 369 -3.51 40.46 -3.97
CA ASP A 369 -4.00 41.70 -3.39
C ASP A 369 -2.84 42.45 -2.71
N PRO A 370 -2.71 43.79 -2.91
CA PRO A 370 -1.67 44.57 -2.27
C PRO A 370 -1.57 44.37 -0.75
N ALA A 371 -2.69 44.13 -0.06
CA ALA A 371 -2.73 43.87 1.38
C ALA A 371 -2.13 42.50 1.75
N ALA A 372 -2.24 41.50 0.89
CA ALA A 372 -1.67 40.17 1.09
C ALA A 372 -0.15 40.10 0.81
N ARG A 373 0.39 41.09 0.09
CA ARG A 373 1.79 41.10 -0.37
C ARG A 373 2.84 40.89 0.73
N PRO A 374 2.71 41.47 1.95
CA PRO A 374 3.67 41.25 3.04
C PRO A 374 3.77 39.78 3.49
N TYR A 375 2.73 38.97 3.21
CA TYR A 375 2.60 37.59 3.67
C TYR A 375 2.91 36.56 2.57
N LEU A 376 3.36 36.99 1.38
CA LEU A 376 3.69 36.07 0.28
C LEU A 376 4.78 35.06 0.63
N SER A 377 5.59 35.33 1.65
CA SER A 377 6.54 34.37 2.19
C SER A 377 5.88 33.19 2.91
N ALA A 378 4.56 33.10 3.01
CA ALA A 378 3.86 31.87 3.38
C ALA A 378 3.63 30.93 2.18
N LEU A 379 3.69 31.46 0.95
CA LEU A 379 3.53 30.69 -0.27
C LEU A 379 4.89 30.21 -0.79
N ARG A 380 4.96 28.94 -1.18
CA ARG A 380 6.14 28.31 -1.78
C ARG A 380 5.71 27.75 -3.13
N PHE A 381 6.57 27.91 -4.12
CA PHE A 381 6.31 27.49 -5.49
C PHE A 381 7.38 26.52 -5.95
N SER A 382 6.97 25.45 -6.60
CA SER A 382 7.85 24.53 -7.31
C SER A 382 7.27 24.30 -8.69
N ASN A 383 8.08 24.53 -9.71
CA ASN A 383 7.76 24.21 -11.10
C ASN A 383 9.02 23.75 -11.82
N LYS A 384 9.78 22.86 -11.18
CA LYS A 384 11.01 22.32 -11.76
C LYS A 384 10.67 21.36 -12.88
N GLY A 385 11.55 21.23 -13.87
CA GLY A 385 11.47 20.13 -14.81
C GLY A 385 11.68 18.79 -14.11
N GLY A 386 11.04 17.76 -14.65
CA GLY A 386 11.18 16.39 -14.18
C GLY A 386 12.57 15.81 -14.45
N TRP A 387 12.97 14.83 -13.66
CA TRP A 387 14.22 14.11 -13.87
C TRP A 387 14.04 12.99 -14.91
N PRO A 388 15.05 12.59 -15.71
CA PRO A 388 16.33 13.23 -15.93
C PRO A 388 16.21 14.41 -16.91
N ALA A 389 17.09 15.40 -16.75
CA ALA A 389 17.25 16.56 -17.64
C ALA A 389 16.12 17.62 -17.65
N GLY A 390 15.38 17.77 -16.56
CA GLY A 390 14.47 18.90 -16.37
C GLY A 390 15.22 20.20 -16.09
N GLU A 391 15.00 21.22 -16.92
CA GLU A 391 15.43 22.60 -16.62
C GLU A 391 14.54 23.20 -15.52
N ASP A 392 15.02 24.24 -14.83
CA ASP A 392 14.14 25.04 -13.98
C ASP A 392 12.97 25.57 -14.83
N GLY A 393 11.75 25.47 -14.31
CA GLY A 393 10.59 25.96 -15.05
C GLY A 393 10.58 27.48 -15.19
N PRO A 394 9.59 28.00 -15.93
CA PRO A 394 9.46 29.44 -16.15
C PRO A 394 9.39 30.20 -14.81
N PRO A 395 9.91 31.44 -14.73
CA PRO A 395 9.82 32.22 -13.50
C PRO A 395 8.37 32.42 -13.09
N VAL A 396 8.09 32.34 -11.79
CA VAL A 396 6.76 32.61 -11.23
C VAL A 396 6.41 34.08 -11.48
N ALA A 397 5.32 34.32 -12.21
CA ALA A 397 4.84 35.67 -12.50
C ALA A 397 3.96 36.16 -11.34
N ILE A 398 4.36 37.22 -10.64
CA ILE A 398 3.59 37.82 -9.55
C ILE A 398 3.03 39.17 -10.01
N LEU A 399 1.71 39.27 -10.05
CA LEU A 399 0.95 40.44 -10.48
C LEU A 399 0.22 41.04 -9.27
N ALA A 400 0.52 42.28 -8.94
CA ALA A 400 -0.18 43.01 -7.89
C ALA A 400 -1.43 43.69 -8.46
N GLU A 401 -2.60 43.24 -8.04
CA GLU A 401 -3.90 43.77 -8.48
C GLU A 401 -4.95 43.53 -7.38
N THR A 402 -6.05 44.28 -7.40
CA THR A 402 -7.15 44.05 -6.47
C THR A 402 -7.76 42.67 -6.72
N VAL A 403 -7.85 41.85 -5.67
CA VAL A 403 -8.46 40.52 -5.73
C VAL A 403 -9.74 40.55 -4.90
N ASP A 404 -10.88 40.30 -5.55
CA ASP A 404 -12.16 40.17 -4.86
C ASP A 404 -12.13 39.02 -3.84
N PRO A 405 -12.97 39.07 -2.78
CA PRO A 405 -13.11 37.96 -1.85
C PRO A 405 -13.33 36.63 -2.57
N LEU A 406 -12.54 35.63 -2.21
CA LEU A 406 -12.52 34.35 -2.94
C LEU A 406 -13.69 33.43 -2.59
N TRP A 407 -14.39 33.72 -1.48
CA TRP A 407 -15.71 33.20 -1.10
C TRP A 407 -16.32 34.05 0.02
#